data_AF-A0A8T4FEQ9-F1
#
_entry.id   AF-A0A8T4FEQ9-F1
#
_cell.length_a   1.000
_cell.length_b   1.000
_cell.length_c   1.000
_cell.angle_alpha   90.00
_cell.angle_beta   90.00
_cell.angle_gamma   90.00
#
_symmetry.space_group_name_H-M   'P 1'
#
loop_
_entity.id
_entity.type
_entity.pdbx_description
1 polymer ?
#
loop_
_entity_poly.entity_id
_entity_poly.type
_entity_poly.pdbx_seq_one_letter_code
_entity_poly.pdbx_strand_id
1 'polypeptide(L)'
;MWVRHEPERRAADPAAAAGRARGPIEALQRALGNRAVQRLLALQRAPTAEQTKEFEGYLAQGDWGRAAWVLNEWQPGDIADRIKNMRPTDLESLNEGAWHGGKGKVDAAVRARDSAAAIRGALRVLIWSQQWDKAATQLELFGHAAALAYVQDLLNQGKITGTQMRQLVKGSPSLQLKPGEAMILDKVLYVVYADTVRFDGDLASCNHNPGALKRPTPDIASWKYIGTDTRGFLIFPDEATGQRAAEANLVFKLSQDWTILEMMSEYASMRGDNPVIYAADIAKALGGSITSASKTKDVTNDPATGNPRPDRQQRIEKVKGVIFLKEKGKDAVEGKYDDPRLPLEVRDRLPPKAAAPAAPDAGAPP
;
A
#
# COMPACT_ATOMS: atom_id res chain seq x y z
N MET A 1 -47.72 34.73 -21.98
CA MET A 1 -46.34 34.30 -21.66
C MET A 1 -45.49 35.57 -21.64
N TRP A 2 -45.18 36.10 -20.46
CA TRP A 2 -44.51 37.40 -20.31
C TRP A 2 -43.01 37.17 -20.07
N VAL A 3 -42.18 37.55 -21.04
CA VAL A 3 -40.72 37.54 -20.94
C VAL A 3 -40.30 38.80 -20.19
N ARG A 4 -39.82 38.65 -18.94
CA ARG A 4 -39.20 39.76 -18.20
C ARG A 4 -37.78 39.96 -18.74
N HIS A 5 -37.56 41.09 -19.40
CA HIS A 5 -36.22 41.61 -19.66
C HIS A 5 -35.63 42.11 -18.34
N GLU A 6 -34.72 41.34 -17.75
CA GLU A 6 -33.83 41.87 -16.72
C GLU A 6 -32.78 42.78 -17.38
N PRO A 7 -32.62 44.03 -16.91
CA PRO A 7 -31.55 44.89 -17.39
C PRO A 7 -30.20 44.29 -16.98
N GLU A 8 -29.31 44.11 -17.95
CA GLU A 8 -27.91 43.76 -17.73
C GLU A 8 -27.29 44.74 -16.72
N ARG A 9 -27.16 44.30 -15.47
CA ARG A 9 -26.34 44.98 -14.47
C ARG A 9 -24.89 44.81 -14.93
N ARG A 10 -24.38 45.77 -15.70
CA ARG A 10 -22.94 45.94 -15.91
C ARG A 10 -22.28 46.00 -14.53
N ALA A 11 -21.54 44.95 -14.19
CA ALA A 11 -20.71 44.93 -12.99
C ALA A 11 -19.80 46.15 -13.07
N ALA A 12 -19.95 47.08 -12.11
CA ALA A 12 -19.07 48.23 -12.02
C ALA A 12 -17.63 47.70 -11.90
N ASP A 13 -16.78 48.14 -12.82
CA ASP A 13 -15.37 47.75 -12.86
C ASP A 13 -14.73 48.08 -11.50
N PRO A 14 -14.32 47.08 -10.69
CA PRO A 14 -13.76 47.33 -9.37
C PRO A 14 -12.45 48.12 -9.45
N ALA A 15 -11.81 48.18 -10.62
CA ALA A 15 -10.65 49.03 -10.86
C ALA A 15 -11.01 50.54 -10.90
N ALA A 16 -12.25 50.92 -11.22
CA ALA A 16 -12.67 52.32 -11.31
C ALA A 16 -13.00 52.94 -9.93
N ALA A 17 -13.29 52.13 -8.91
CA ALA A 17 -13.59 52.59 -7.55
C ALA A 17 -12.33 52.75 -6.67
N ALA A 18 -11.18 52.21 -7.10
CA ALA A 18 -9.90 52.45 -6.45
C ALA A 18 -9.38 53.84 -6.86
N GLY A 19 -9.92 54.89 -6.23
CA GLY A 19 -9.43 56.26 -6.39
C GLY A 19 -7.90 56.29 -6.29
N ARG A 20 -7.24 56.71 -7.37
CA ARG A 20 -5.78 56.85 -7.46
C ARG A 20 -5.32 57.60 -6.21
N ALA A 21 -4.55 56.92 -5.35
CA ALA A 21 -3.94 57.57 -4.19
C ALA A 21 -3.20 58.82 -4.70
N ARG A 22 -3.49 59.99 -4.13
CA ARG A 22 -3.02 61.29 -4.64
C ARG A 22 -1.51 61.49 -4.43
N GLY A 23 -0.83 60.54 -3.79
CA GLY A 23 0.64 60.48 -3.68
C GLY A 23 1.14 59.23 -2.94
N PRO A 24 2.46 58.99 -2.93
CA PRO A 24 3.08 57.81 -2.29
C PRO A 24 2.85 57.74 -0.77
N ILE A 25 2.70 58.90 -0.10
CA ILE A 25 2.42 58.97 1.34
C ILE A 25 1.02 58.43 1.67
N GLU A 26 0.00 58.79 0.89
CA GLU A 26 -1.37 58.30 1.09
C GLU A 26 -1.46 56.78 0.86
N ALA A 27 -0.73 56.27 -0.15
CA ALA A 27 -0.64 54.83 -0.40
C ALA A 27 0.00 54.08 0.79
N LEU A 28 1.09 54.61 1.36
CA LEU A 28 1.73 54.04 2.53
C LEU A 28 0.83 54.08 3.77
N GLN A 29 0.15 55.21 4.01
CA GLN A 29 -0.80 55.35 5.12
C GLN A 29 -1.95 54.36 5.01
N ARG A 30 -2.53 54.19 3.81
CA ARG A 30 -3.59 53.20 3.56
C ARG A 30 -3.07 51.78 3.77
N ALA A 31 -1.87 51.45 3.30
CA ALA A 31 -1.28 50.13 3.50
C ALA A 31 -1.03 49.82 4.98
N LEU A 32 -0.48 50.77 5.74
CA LEU A 32 -0.25 50.63 7.18
C LEU A 32 -1.56 50.54 7.97
N GLY A 33 -2.54 51.39 7.64
CA GLY A 33 -3.88 51.37 8.23
C GLY A 33 -4.58 50.04 7.99
N ASN A 34 -4.57 49.55 6.75
CA ASN A 34 -5.11 48.23 6.41
C ASN A 34 -4.40 47.12 7.19
N ARG A 35 -3.07 47.18 7.32
CA ARG A 35 -2.31 46.19 8.10
C ARG A 35 -2.65 46.22 9.59
N ALA A 36 -2.85 47.40 10.17
CA ALA A 36 -3.25 47.55 11.57
C ALA A 36 -4.66 46.99 11.82
N VAL A 37 -5.62 47.30 10.93
CA VAL A 37 -6.99 46.77 11.01
C VAL A 37 -6.99 45.25 10.86
N GLN A 38 -6.22 44.70 9.92
CA GLN A 38 -6.08 43.24 9.75
C GLN A 38 -5.50 42.56 11.01
N ARG A 39 -4.54 43.21 11.70
CA ARG A 39 -4.01 42.69 12.98
C ARG A 39 -5.05 42.72 14.11
N LEU A 40 -5.83 43.79 14.22
CA LEU A 40 -6.91 43.88 15.21
C LEU A 40 -8.00 42.83 14.94
N LEU A 41 -8.38 42.66 13.67
CA LEU A 41 -9.33 41.61 13.28
C LEU A 41 -8.78 40.20 13.55
N ALA A 42 -7.47 39.98 13.36
CA ALA A 42 -6.84 38.71 13.71
C ALA A 42 -6.87 38.46 15.23
N LEU A 43 -6.58 39.47 16.05
CA LEU A 43 -6.68 39.37 17.52
C LEU A 43 -8.12 39.11 17.99
N GLN A 44 -9.10 39.78 17.39
CA GLN A 44 -10.52 39.56 17.73
C GLN A 44 -11.01 38.16 17.35
N ARG A 45 -10.41 37.55 16.32
CA ARG A 45 -10.77 36.21 15.82
C ARG A 45 -9.93 35.09 16.42
N ALA A 46 -8.87 35.42 17.16
CA ALA A 46 -8.03 34.44 17.80
C ALA A 46 -8.86 33.65 18.84
N PRO A 47 -8.58 32.35 19.01
CA PRO A 47 -9.26 31.55 20.02
C PRO A 47 -9.03 32.11 21.42
N THR A 48 -10.09 32.12 22.23
CA THR A 48 -9.99 32.60 23.62
C THR A 48 -9.18 31.62 24.47
N ALA A 49 -8.67 32.10 25.62
CA ALA A 49 -7.99 31.24 26.59
C ALA A 49 -8.91 30.11 27.11
N GLU A 50 -10.20 30.39 27.26
CA GLU A 50 -11.22 29.41 27.64
C GLU A 50 -11.41 28.35 26.57
N GLN A 51 -11.55 28.73 25.29
CA GLN A 51 -11.64 27.78 24.18
C GLN A 51 -10.39 26.90 24.07
N THR A 52 -9.21 27.48 24.27
CA THR A 52 -7.95 26.73 24.31
C THR A 52 -7.96 25.71 25.44
N LYS A 53 -8.35 26.13 26.64
CA LYS A 53 -8.43 25.27 27.83
C LYS A 53 -9.47 24.15 27.66
N GLU A 54 -10.63 24.43 27.08
CA GLU A 54 -11.66 23.43 26.78
C GLU A 54 -11.14 22.38 25.79
N PHE A 55 -10.54 22.82 24.68
CA PHE A 55 -9.95 21.94 23.70
C PHE A 55 -8.90 21.01 24.33
N GLU A 56 -7.96 21.57 25.09
CA GLU A 56 -6.93 20.80 25.79
C GLU A 56 -7.52 19.83 26.83
N GLY A 57 -8.61 20.24 27.51
CA GLY A 57 -9.36 19.38 28.42
C GLY A 57 -9.99 18.18 27.70
N TYR A 58 -10.61 18.39 26.54
CA TYR A 58 -11.18 17.30 25.75
C TYR A 58 -10.11 16.38 25.17
N LEU A 59 -8.96 16.91 24.73
CA LEU A 59 -7.82 16.10 24.30
C LEU A 59 -7.31 15.20 25.43
N ALA A 60 -7.15 15.73 26.64
CA ALA A 60 -6.67 14.96 27.78
C ALA A 60 -7.64 13.82 28.18
N GLN A 61 -8.94 13.99 27.94
CA GLN A 61 -9.97 13.00 28.20
C GLN A 61 -10.18 12.00 27.04
N GLY A 62 -9.60 12.26 25.86
CA GLY A 62 -9.88 11.49 24.65
C GLY A 62 -11.26 11.74 24.05
N ASP A 63 -11.94 12.84 24.40
CA ASP A 63 -13.23 13.23 23.82
C ASP A 63 -13.02 13.98 22.49
N TRP A 64 -12.70 13.21 21.45
CA TRP A 64 -12.36 13.76 20.13
C TRP A 64 -13.53 14.47 19.44
N GLY A 65 -14.77 14.06 19.74
CA GLY A 65 -15.97 14.70 19.19
C GLY A 65 -16.13 16.12 19.71
N ARG A 66 -16.00 16.32 21.02
CA ARG A 66 -16.06 17.67 21.62
C ARG A 66 -14.82 18.50 21.29
N ALA A 67 -13.64 17.89 21.22
CA ALA A 67 -12.43 18.57 20.77
C ALA A 67 -12.59 19.12 19.34
N ALA A 68 -13.09 18.30 18.40
CA ALA A 68 -13.38 18.75 17.03
C ALA A 68 -14.47 19.82 16.99
N TRP A 69 -15.47 19.74 17.86
CA TRP A 69 -16.52 20.76 17.97
C TRP A 69 -15.94 22.13 18.34
N VAL A 70 -15.14 22.21 19.40
CA VAL A 70 -14.50 23.47 19.84
C VAL A 70 -13.59 24.02 18.74
N LEU A 71 -12.77 23.14 18.15
CA LEU A 71 -11.80 23.54 17.14
C LEU A 71 -12.46 24.06 15.86
N ASN A 72 -13.64 23.57 15.49
CA ASN A 72 -14.38 24.02 14.31
C ASN A 72 -14.89 25.47 14.42
N GLU A 73 -14.97 26.02 15.63
CA GLU A 73 -15.31 27.43 15.84
C GLU A 73 -14.14 28.37 15.54
N TRP A 74 -12.90 27.84 15.45
CA TRP A 74 -11.70 28.63 15.20
C TRP A 74 -11.54 29.00 13.72
N GLN A 75 -10.61 29.91 13.42
CA GLN A 75 -10.22 30.21 12.04
C GLN A 75 -9.34 29.09 11.47
N PRO A 76 -9.38 28.81 10.16
CA PRO A 76 -8.59 27.74 9.56
C PRO A 76 -7.08 27.81 9.86
N GLY A 77 -6.50 29.01 9.93
CA GLY A 77 -5.09 29.21 10.31
C GLY A 77 -4.80 28.76 11.74
N ASP A 78 -5.66 29.11 12.69
CA ASP A 78 -5.52 28.70 14.10
C ASP A 78 -5.70 27.19 14.28
N ILE A 79 -6.62 26.58 13.52
CA ILE A 79 -6.80 25.12 13.50
C ILE A 79 -5.50 24.46 13.02
N ALA A 80 -4.97 24.91 11.88
CA ALA A 80 -3.73 24.37 11.31
C ALA A 80 -2.55 24.50 12.28
N ASP A 81 -2.40 25.67 12.91
CA ASP A 81 -1.37 25.93 13.92
C ASP A 81 -1.51 25.03 15.16
N ARG A 82 -2.73 24.79 15.60
CA ARG A 82 -3.00 23.92 16.75
C ARG A 82 -2.67 22.47 16.46
N ILE A 83 -3.08 21.98 15.29
CA ILE A 83 -2.89 20.57 14.96
C ILE A 83 -1.48 20.27 14.49
N LYS A 84 -0.63 21.26 14.11
CA LYS A 84 0.67 21.03 13.44
C LYS A 84 1.64 20.07 14.13
N ASN A 85 1.51 19.88 15.45
CA ASN A 85 2.36 19.02 16.26
C ASN A 85 1.65 17.75 16.79
N MET A 86 0.39 17.51 16.44
CA MET A 86 -0.33 16.31 16.89
C MET A 86 0.21 15.05 16.21
N ARG A 87 0.18 13.89 16.88
CA ARG A 87 0.59 12.62 16.25
C ARG A 87 -0.45 12.18 15.19
N PRO A 88 -0.06 11.38 14.19
CA PRO A 88 -1.00 10.87 13.19
C PRO A 88 -2.22 10.16 13.80
N THR A 89 -2.04 9.36 14.85
CA THR A 89 -3.15 8.67 15.54
C THR A 89 -4.13 9.63 16.23
N ASP A 90 -3.63 10.76 16.73
CA ASP A 90 -4.47 11.80 17.35
C ASP A 90 -5.23 12.57 16.26
N LEU A 91 -4.60 12.80 15.10
CA LEU A 91 -5.27 13.36 13.93
C LEU A 91 -6.37 12.45 13.38
N GLU A 92 -6.13 11.13 13.31
CA GLU A 92 -7.14 10.15 12.91
C GLU A 92 -8.38 10.25 13.81
N SER A 93 -8.15 10.28 15.13
CA SER A 93 -9.22 10.33 16.13
C SER A 93 -9.95 11.69 16.13
N LEU A 94 -9.20 12.79 15.96
CA LEU A 94 -9.77 14.13 15.79
C LEU A 94 -10.64 14.20 14.53
N ASN A 95 -10.21 13.62 13.41
CA ASN A 95 -10.99 13.63 12.18
C ASN A 95 -12.23 12.74 12.27
N GLU A 96 -12.13 11.59 12.94
CA GLU A 96 -13.28 10.75 13.29
C GLU A 96 -14.33 11.55 14.07
N GLY A 97 -13.91 12.27 15.12
CA GLY A 97 -14.78 13.18 15.87
C GLY A 97 -15.39 14.30 15.01
N ALA A 98 -14.62 14.85 14.07
CA ALA A 98 -15.09 15.87 13.14
C ALA A 98 -16.22 15.35 12.23
N TRP A 99 -16.09 14.13 11.72
CA TRP A 99 -17.09 13.49 10.85
C TRP A 99 -18.39 13.16 11.59
N HIS A 100 -18.33 12.73 12.85
CA HIS A 100 -19.53 12.54 13.67
C HIS A 100 -20.35 13.83 13.84
N GLY A 101 -19.70 14.98 13.94
CA GLY A 101 -20.33 16.27 14.20
C GLY A 101 -20.52 17.19 12.98
N GLY A 102 -20.16 16.74 11.78
CA GLY A 102 -20.19 17.56 10.55
C GLY A 102 -19.23 18.75 10.57
N LYS A 103 -18.05 18.60 11.20
CA LYS A 103 -17.08 19.68 11.44
C LYS A 103 -16.10 19.85 10.29
N GLY A 104 -16.60 20.37 9.17
CA GLY A 104 -15.87 20.46 7.90
C GLY A 104 -14.57 21.27 7.94
N LYS A 105 -14.42 22.27 8.83
CA LYS A 105 -13.15 23.02 8.93
C LYS A 105 -12.02 22.15 9.50
N VAL A 106 -12.36 21.29 10.46
CA VAL A 106 -11.39 20.36 11.06
C VAL A 106 -10.98 19.31 10.04
N ASP A 107 -11.92 18.69 9.31
CA ASP A 107 -11.57 17.74 8.23
C ASP A 107 -10.67 18.39 7.17
N ALA A 108 -11.01 19.59 6.71
CA ALA A 108 -10.18 20.32 5.76
C ALA A 108 -8.77 20.57 6.29
N ALA A 109 -8.62 20.98 7.55
CA ALA A 109 -7.32 21.25 8.15
C ALA A 109 -6.50 19.97 8.37
N VAL A 110 -7.12 18.89 8.88
CA VAL A 110 -6.45 17.60 9.06
C VAL A 110 -6.01 17.04 7.71
N ARG A 111 -6.87 17.09 6.68
CA ARG A 111 -6.56 16.62 5.33
C ARG A 111 -5.43 17.41 4.67
N ALA A 112 -5.36 18.72 4.90
CA ALA A 112 -4.27 19.56 4.41
C ALA A 112 -2.93 19.23 5.09
N ARG A 113 -2.95 18.79 6.35
CA ARG A 113 -1.75 18.43 7.12
C ARG A 113 -1.30 16.98 6.85
N ASP A 114 -2.23 16.04 6.95
CA ASP A 114 -2.02 14.59 6.87
C ASP A 114 -3.27 13.94 6.26
N SER A 115 -3.27 13.83 4.93
CA SER A 115 -4.37 13.24 4.17
C SER A 115 -4.66 11.79 4.59
N ALA A 116 -3.63 11.01 4.94
CA ALA A 116 -3.81 9.62 5.35
C ALA A 116 -4.57 9.52 6.67
N ALA A 117 -4.21 10.34 7.67
CA ALA A 117 -4.93 10.40 8.94
C ALA A 117 -6.39 10.86 8.75
N ALA A 118 -6.63 11.86 7.90
CA ALA A 118 -7.98 12.32 7.58
C ALA A 118 -8.83 11.20 6.98
N ILE A 119 -8.32 10.50 5.96
CA ILE A 119 -9.03 9.40 5.28
C ILE A 119 -9.37 8.29 6.28
N ARG A 120 -8.43 7.87 7.14
CA ARG A 120 -8.69 6.81 8.15
C ARG A 120 -9.76 7.22 9.15
N GLY A 121 -9.71 8.45 9.66
CA GLY A 121 -10.74 8.97 10.58
C GLY A 121 -12.13 8.98 9.94
N ALA A 122 -12.23 9.44 8.69
CA ALA A 122 -13.47 9.42 7.92
C ALA A 122 -14.00 8.00 7.70
N LEU A 123 -13.11 7.07 7.33
CA LEU A 123 -13.45 5.66 7.08
C LEU A 123 -14.02 4.98 8.32
N ARG A 124 -13.50 5.25 9.52
CA ARG A 124 -14.05 4.67 10.77
C ARG A 124 -15.52 5.02 10.96
N VAL A 125 -15.88 6.30 10.78
CA VAL A 125 -17.27 6.77 10.92
C VAL A 125 -18.16 6.18 9.82
N LEU A 126 -17.69 6.19 8.57
CA LEU A 126 -18.46 5.70 7.42
C LEU A 126 -18.71 4.19 7.51
N ILE A 127 -17.72 3.42 7.95
CA ILE A 127 -17.85 1.96 8.15
C ILE A 127 -18.77 1.66 9.33
N TRP A 128 -18.59 2.35 10.47
CA TRP A 128 -19.47 2.19 11.63
C TRP A 128 -20.93 2.49 11.30
N SER A 129 -21.18 3.54 10.51
CA SER A 129 -22.51 3.93 10.04
C SER A 129 -22.99 3.18 8.78
N GLN A 130 -22.24 2.18 8.31
CA GLN A 130 -22.56 1.35 7.15
C GLN A 130 -22.77 2.13 5.83
N GLN A 131 -22.13 3.28 5.69
CA GLN A 131 -22.17 4.11 4.47
C GLN A 131 -21.10 3.67 3.46
N TRP A 132 -21.25 2.45 2.93
CA TRP A 132 -20.23 1.77 2.12
C TRP A 132 -19.81 2.54 0.86
N ASP A 133 -20.75 3.16 0.14
CA ASP A 133 -20.44 3.93 -1.08
C ASP A 133 -19.54 5.15 -0.80
N LYS A 134 -19.79 5.83 0.32
CA LYS A 134 -18.95 6.96 0.74
C LYS A 134 -17.61 6.48 1.28
N ALA A 135 -17.59 5.36 2.00
CA ALA A 135 -16.35 4.75 2.47
C ALA A 135 -15.47 4.35 1.28
N ALA A 136 -16.05 3.74 0.25
CA ALA A 136 -15.37 3.43 -1.00
C ALA A 136 -14.79 4.69 -1.66
N THR A 137 -15.56 5.79 -1.72
CA THR A 137 -15.06 7.08 -2.25
C THR A 137 -13.87 7.60 -1.45
N GLN A 138 -13.85 7.45 -0.12
CA GLN A 138 -12.70 7.83 0.70
C GLN A 138 -11.49 6.90 0.47
N LEU A 139 -11.70 5.61 0.20
CA LEU A 139 -10.62 4.67 -0.15
C LEU A 139 -9.95 5.02 -1.48
N GLU A 140 -10.67 5.59 -2.45
CA GLU A 140 -10.05 6.10 -3.69
C GLU A 140 -9.11 7.28 -3.47
N LEU A 141 -9.21 7.96 -2.31
CA LEU A 141 -8.26 8.99 -1.94
C LEU A 141 -6.96 8.40 -1.35
N PHE A 142 -6.96 7.11 -1.03
CA PHE A 142 -5.72 6.37 -0.83
C PHE A 142 -5.12 5.94 -2.17
N GLY A 143 -3.80 5.83 -2.23
CA GLY A 143 -3.18 5.02 -3.26
C GLY A 143 -3.57 3.55 -3.09
N HIS A 144 -3.71 2.85 -4.22
CA HIS A 144 -4.05 1.42 -4.33
C HIS A 144 -3.50 0.53 -3.19
N ALA A 145 -2.16 0.51 -3.03
CA ALA A 145 -1.50 -0.31 -2.01
C ALA A 145 -1.91 0.06 -0.56
N ALA A 146 -2.10 1.34 -0.28
CA ALA A 146 -2.51 1.81 1.05
C ALA A 146 -3.98 1.47 1.34
N ALA A 147 -4.86 1.56 0.34
CA ALA A 147 -6.25 1.13 0.45
C ALA A 147 -6.36 -0.36 0.75
N LEU A 148 -5.60 -1.20 0.02
CA LEU A 148 -5.54 -2.64 0.24
C LEU A 148 -5.06 -3.00 1.64
N ALA A 149 -3.94 -2.41 2.07
CA ALA A 149 -3.38 -2.65 3.39
C ALA A 149 -4.36 -2.26 4.51
N TYR A 150 -5.06 -1.13 4.35
CA TYR A 150 -6.03 -0.66 5.34
C TYR A 150 -7.25 -1.58 5.45
N VAL A 151 -7.85 -1.99 4.32
CA VAL A 151 -9.01 -2.90 4.34
C VAL A 151 -8.63 -4.28 4.88
N GLN A 152 -7.44 -4.77 4.55
CA GLN A 152 -6.92 -6.02 5.10
C GLN A 152 -6.74 -5.95 6.62
N ASP A 153 -6.21 -4.84 7.14
CA ASP A 153 -6.07 -4.61 8.57
C ASP A 153 -7.42 -4.61 9.30
N LEU A 154 -8.44 -3.97 8.70
CA LEU A 154 -9.81 -4.00 9.25
C LEU A 154 -10.40 -5.41 9.29
N LEU A 155 -10.18 -6.21 8.24
CA LEU A 155 -10.63 -7.59 8.17
C LEU A 155 -9.92 -8.45 9.23
N ASN A 156 -8.60 -8.31 9.36
CA ASN A 156 -7.79 -9.03 10.35
C ASN A 156 -8.19 -8.70 11.79
N GLN A 157 -8.61 -7.46 12.06
CA GLN A 157 -9.11 -7.02 13.36
C GLN A 157 -10.58 -7.41 13.61
N GLY A 158 -11.26 -8.04 12.65
CA GLY A 158 -12.68 -8.36 12.74
C GLY A 158 -13.59 -7.12 12.76
N LYS A 159 -13.09 -5.95 12.35
CA LYS A 159 -13.88 -4.70 12.27
C LYS A 159 -14.83 -4.68 11.10
N ILE A 160 -14.53 -5.46 10.06
CA ILE A 160 -15.43 -5.72 8.94
C ILE A 160 -15.48 -7.22 8.67
N THR A 161 -16.59 -7.68 8.12
CA THR A 161 -16.79 -9.05 7.62
C THR A 161 -16.46 -9.13 6.12
N GLY A 162 -16.30 -10.35 5.60
CA GLY A 162 -16.14 -10.56 4.15
C GLY A 162 -17.28 -9.98 3.32
N THR A 163 -18.52 -10.04 3.83
CA THR A 163 -19.68 -9.42 3.17
C THR A 163 -19.58 -7.90 3.09
N GLN A 164 -19.12 -7.23 4.15
CA GLN A 164 -18.93 -5.77 4.16
C GLN A 164 -17.76 -5.35 3.28
N MET A 165 -16.69 -6.16 3.25
CA MET A 165 -15.58 -5.98 2.32
C MET A 165 -16.04 -6.02 0.85
N ARG A 166 -16.94 -6.95 0.46
CA ARG A 166 -17.50 -6.97 -0.90
C ARG A 166 -18.24 -5.67 -1.27
N GLN A 167 -18.96 -5.08 -0.31
CA GLN A 167 -19.61 -3.78 -0.53
C GLN A 167 -18.60 -2.67 -0.81
N LEU A 168 -17.48 -2.63 -0.07
CA LEU A 168 -16.40 -1.67 -0.32
C LEU A 168 -15.76 -1.88 -1.69
N VAL A 169 -15.45 -3.12 -2.06
CA VAL A 169 -14.83 -3.48 -3.35
C VAL A 169 -15.71 -3.05 -4.52
N LYS A 170 -17.02 -3.28 -4.43
CA LYS A 170 -17.98 -2.90 -5.47
C LYS A 170 -17.95 -1.39 -5.77
N GLY A 171 -17.74 -0.56 -4.75
CA GLY A 171 -17.67 0.89 -4.89
C GLY A 171 -16.27 1.46 -5.14
N SER A 172 -15.21 0.67 -4.98
CA SER A 172 -13.83 1.15 -4.94
C SER A 172 -12.93 0.37 -5.91
N PRO A 173 -12.70 0.89 -7.13
CA PRO A 173 -11.73 0.32 -8.07
C PRO A 173 -10.33 0.14 -7.48
N SER A 174 -9.91 0.99 -6.54
CA SER A 174 -8.64 0.87 -5.82
C SER A 174 -8.55 -0.36 -4.90
N LEU A 175 -9.64 -1.12 -4.72
CA LEU A 175 -9.62 -2.41 -4.04
C LEU A 175 -9.56 -3.62 -4.98
N GLN A 176 -9.71 -3.42 -6.29
CA GLN A 176 -9.59 -4.50 -7.27
C GLN A 176 -8.15 -4.98 -7.33
N LEU A 177 -7.94 -6.27 -7.11
CA LEU A 177 -6.63 -6.88 -7.22
C LEU A 177 -6.12 -6.78 -8.65
N LYS A 178 -4.82 -6.54 -8.77
CA LYS A 178 -4.11 -6.56 -10.05
C LYS A 178 -3.30 -7.85 -10.16
N PRO A 179 -2.98 -8.31 -11.38
CA PRO A 179 -2.00 -9.36 -11.56
C PRO A 179 -0.71 -9.01 -10.83
N GLY A 180 -0.23 -9.94 -10.01
CA GLY A 180 0.94 -9.78 -9.16
C GLY A 180 0.65 -9.39 -7.73
N GLU A 181 -0.60 -9.14 -7.38
CA GLU A 181 -1.01 -8.86 -6.02
C GLU A 181 -1.44 -10.11 -5.29
N ALA A 182 -1.28 -10.07 -3.98
CA ALA A 182 -1.67 -11.13 -3.08
C ALA A 182 -2.58 -10.58 -1.97
N MET A 183 -3.52 -11.39 -1.52
CA MET A 183 -4.34 -11.08 -0.35
C MET A 183 -4.51 -12.31 0.55
N ILE A 184 -4.75 -12.08 1.84
CA ILE A 184 -5.00 -13.15 2.80
C ILE A 184 -6.46 -13.04 3.24
N LEU A 185 -7.23 -14.12 3.11
CA LEU A 185 -8.61 -14.20 3.59
C LEU A 185 -8.77 -15.52 4.33
N ASP A 186 -9.28 -15.48 5.55
CA ASP A 186 -9.48 -16.66 6.40
C ASP A 186 -8.25 -17.58 6.50
N LYS A 187 -7.07 -16.95 6.63
CA LYS A 187 -5.74 -17.61 6.67
C LYS A 187 -5.32 -18.31 5.37
N VAL A 188 -6.06 -18.13 4.28
CA VAL A 188 -5.70 -18.59 2.94
C VAL A 188 -5.10 -17.43 2.15
N LEU A 189 -3.93 -17.66 1.55
CA LEU A 189 -3.31 -16.72 0.62
C LEU A 189 -3.91 -16.92 -0.77
N TYR A 190 -4.34 -15.82 -1.39
CA TYR A 190 -4.77 -15.76 -2.78
C TYR A 190 -3.78 -14.91 -3.56
N VAL A 191 -3.15 -15.50 -4.58
CA VAL A 191 -2.22 -14.80 -5.46
C VAL A 191 -2.86 -14.64 -6.83
N VAL A 192 -2.94 -13.41 -7.31
CA VAL A 192 -3.63 -13.08 -8.57
C VAL A 192 -2.62 -13.07 -9.72
N TYR A 193 -2.88 -13.89 -10.72
CA TYR A 193 -2.14 -13.96 -11.98
C TYR A 193 -2.86 -13.16 -13.07
N ALA A 194 -2.44 -13.25 -14.33
CA ALA A 194 -3.12 -12.54 -15.41
C ALA A 194 -4.54 -13.08 -15.66
N ASP A 195 -4.71 -14.39 -15.53
CA ASP A 195 -5.92 -15.14 -15.89
C ASP A 195 -6.34 -16.20 -14.85
N THR A 196 -5.52 -16.42 -13.82
CA THR A 196 -5.77 -17.41 -12.76
C THR A 196 -5.52 -16.85 -11.37
N VAL A 197 -6.04 -17.54 -10.37
CA VAL A 197 -5.75 -17.28 -8.96
C VAL A 197 -5.23 -18.59 -8.37
N ARG A 198 -4.13 -18.52 -7.63
CA ARG A 198 -3.64 -19.65 -6.85
C ARG A 198 -3.95 -19.46 -5.37
N PHE A 199 -4.42 -20.54 -4.73
CA PHE A 199 -4.85 -20.55 -3.33
C PHE A 199 -4.66 -21.93 -2.69
N ASP A 200 -4.90 -22.03 -1.38
CA ASP A 200 -4.80 -23.25 -0.54
C ASP A 200 -3.40 -23.88 -0.41
N GLY A 201 -2.35 -23.18 -0.85
CA GLY A 201 -0.95 -23.58 -0.68
C GLY A 201 -0.18 -22.69 0.31
N ASP A 202 0.91 -23.20 0.88
CA ASP A 202 1.81 -22.42 1.74
C ASP A 202 2.52 -21.31 0.94
N LEU A 203 2.63 -20.13 1.56
CA LEU A 203 3.08 -18.82 1.00
C LEU A 203 4.47 -18.84 0.31
N ALA A 204 5.27 -19.88 0.56
CA ALA A 204 6.71 -19.87 0.40
C ALA A 204 7.30 -21.24 0.02
N SER A 205 6.54 -22.07 -0.70
CA SER A 205 7.10 -23.33 -1.21
C SER A 205 7.68 -23.18 -2.62
N CYS A 206 8.70 -24.00 -2.90
CA CYS A 206 9.17 -24.27 -4.25
C CYS A 206 8.03 -24.71 -5.20
N ASN A 207 6.88 -25.14 -4.68
CA ASN A 207 5.79 -25.69 -5.49
C ASN A 207 4.69 -24.66 -5.78
N HIS A 208 4.59 -23.56 -5.02
CA HIS A 208 3.47 -22.59 -5.14
C HIS A 208 3.91 -21.24 -5.69
N ASN A 209 5.13 -20.83 -5.38
CA ASN A 209 5.83 -19.70 -5.97
C ASN A 209 7.33 -20.06 -6.06
N PRO A 210 7.73 -20.94 -7.00
CA PRO A 210 9.09 -21.50 -7.08
C PRO A 210 10.22 -20.47 -7.18
N GLY A 211 9.89 -19.23 -7.50
CA GLY A 211 10.83 -18.12 -7.51
C GLY A 211 10.80 -17.33 -6.22
N ALA A 212 10.58 -17.94 -5.05
CA ALA A 212 10.46 -17.27 -3.75
C ALA A 212 11.71 -16.44 -3.39
N LEU A 213 11.86 -15.28 -4.02
CA LEU A 213 13.01 -14.41 -4.07
C LEU A 213 12.56 -13.04 -3.59
N LYS A 214 13.27 -12.41 -2.67
CA LYS A 214 12.90 -11.03 -2.25
C LYS A 214 13.30 -9.96 -3.26
N ARG A 215 14.29 -10.25 -4.10
CA ARG A 215 14.88 -9.27 -5.00
C ARG A 215 15.17 -9.89 -6.36
N PRO A 216 14.86 -9.19 -7.46
CA PRO A 216 15.25 -9.64 -8.78
C PRO A 216 16.76 -9.43 -8.93
N THR A 217 17.45 -10.40 -9.54
CA THR A 217 18.80 -10.14 -10.07
C THR A 217 18.69 -9.29 -11.34
N PRO A 218 19.80 -8.69 -11.82
CA PRO A 218 19.81 -7.96 -13.09
C PRO A 218 19.20 -8.75 -14.25
N ASP A 219 19.45 -10.07 -14.31
CA ASP A 219 18.92 -10.94 -15.35
C ASP A 219 17.40 -11.14 -15.21
N ILE A 220 16.93 -11.37 -13.98
CA ILE A 220 15.51 -11.64 -13.67
C ILE A 220 14.66 -10.37 -13.76
N ALA A 221 15.25 -9.19 -13.60
CA ALA A 221 14.53 -7.92 -13.68
C ALA A 221 13.80 -7.73 -15.03
N SER A 222 14.28 -8.39 -16.09
CA SER A 222 13.65 -8.39 -17.42
C SER A 222 12.56 -9.46 -17.61
N TRP A 223 12.42 -10.38 -16.65
CA TRP A 223 11.50 -11.49 -16.77
C TRP A 223 10.11 -11.03 -16.35
N LYS A 224 9.08 -11.53 -17.03
CA LYS A 224 7.67 -11.16 -16.81
C LYS A 224 7.12 -11.69 -15.48
N TYR A 225 7.76 -11.41 -14.35
CA TYR A 225 7.14 -11.59 -13.04
C TYR A 225 6.10 -10.49 -12.83
N ILE A 226 5.06 -10.81 -12.10
CA ILE A 226 3.83 -10.00 -12.12
C ILE A 226 3.75 -9.04 -10.93
N GLY A 227 4.48 -9.30 -9.85
CA GLY A 227 4.51 -8.38 -8.71
C GLY A 227 5.32 -8.91 -7.53
N THR A 228 4.99 -8.39 -6.35
CA THR A 228 5.65 -8.69 -5.08
C THR A 228 4.59 -8.83 -4.00
N ASP A 229 4.70 -9.85 -3.15
CA ASP A 229 3.80 -10.02 -2.00
C ASP A 229 4.05 -8.96 -0.91
N THR A 230 3.21 -8.98 0.14
CA THR A 230 3.32 -8.06 1.28
C THR A 230 4.62 -8.19 2.08
N ARG A 231 5.38 -9.27 1.86
CA ARG A 231 6.64 -9.59 2.55
C ARG A 231 7.86 -9.31 1.67
N GLY A 232 7.64 -8.81 0.46
CA GLY A 232 8.71 -8.48 -0.47
C GLY A 232 9.12 -9.62 -1.40
N PHE A 233 8.44 -10.77 -1.39
CA PHE A 233 8.76 -11.88 -2.29
C PHE A 233 8.14 -11.68 -3.67
N LEU A 234 8.96 -11.87 -4.71
CA LEU A 234 8.56 -11.83 -6.11
C LEU A 234 7.52 -12.90 -6.42
N ILE A 235 6.52 -12.55 -7.22
CA ILE A 235 5.45 -13.44 -7.68
C ILE A 235 5.63 -13.68 -9.19
N PHE A 236 5.84 -14.94 -9.58
CA PHE A 236 6.07 -15.34 -10.97
C PHE A 236 4.84 -15.95 -11.61
N PRO A 237 4.56 -15.66 -12.90
CA PRO A 237 3.33 -16.04 -13.59
C PRO A 237 3.06 -17.54 -13.62
N ASP A 238 4.10 -18.35 -13.53
CA ASP A 238 4.04 -19.80 -13.59
C ASP A 238 5.22 -20.43 -12.84
N GLU A 239 5.12 -21.74 -12.61
CA GLU A 239 6.11 -22.50 -11.86
C GLU A 239 7.48 -22.52 -12.56
N ALA A 240 7.48 -22.76 -13.87
CA ALA A 240 8.72 -22.85 -14.65
C ALA A 240 9.49 -21.52 -14.66
N THR A 241 8.79 -20.39 -14.71
CA THR A 241 9.40 -19.05 -14.68
C THR A 241 9.98 -18.74 -13.32
N GLY A 242 9.29 -19.07 -12.23
CA GLY A 242 9.83 -18.91 -10.88
C GLY A 242 11.04 -19.82 -10.63
N GLN A 243 11.00 -21.07 -11.09
CA GLN A 243 12.13 -22.00 -10.92
C GLN A 243 13.36 -21.51 -11.68
N ARG A 244 13.19 -21.10 -12.94
CA ARG A 244 14.29 -20.48 -13.70
C ARG A 244 14.85 -19.27 -12.97
N ALA A 245 14.02 -18.50 -12.26
CA ALA A 245 14.44 -17.29 -11.59
C ALA A 245 15.24 -17.63 -10.34
N ALA A 246 14.78 -18.60 -9.55
CA ALA A 246 15.54 -19.17 -8.46
C ALA A 246 16.91 -19.71 -8.93
N GLU A 247 16.94 -20.44 -10.05
CA GLU A 247 18.19 -20.94 -10.62
C GLU A 247 19.13 -19.82 -11.08
N ALA A 248 18.62 -18.82 -11.81
CA ALA A 248 19.41 -17.68 -12.25
C ALA A 248 19.94 -16.86 -11.06
N ASN A 249 19.11 -16.64 -10.04
CA ASN A 249 19.53 -15.95 -8.82
C ASN A 249 20.58 -16.74 -8.05
N LEU A 250 20.45 -18.06 -7.98
CA LEU A 250 21.44 -18.93 -7.37
C LEU A 250 22.77 -18.85 -8.12
N VAL A 251 22.76 -18.97 -9.45
CA VAL A 251 23.97 -18.87 -10.28
C VAL A 251 24.64 -17.51 -10.12
N PHE A 252 23.86 -16.43 -10.15
CA PHE A 252 24.35 -15.08 -9.90
C PHE A 252 25.01 -14.98 -8.52
N LYS A 253 24.35 -15.40 -7.44
CA LYS A 253 24.89 -15.28 -6.08
C LYS A 253 26.09 -16.19 -5.81
N LEU A 254 26.12 -17.38 -6.42
CA LEU A 254 27.28 -18.27 -6.38
C LEU A 254 28.51 -17.65 -7.07
N SER A 255 28.31 -16.71 -8.00
CA SER A 255 29.40 -15.90 -8.58
C SER A 255 29.88 -14.75 -7.68
N GLN A 256 29.09 -14.40 -6.66
CA GLN A 256 29.41 -13.35 -5.69
C GLN A 256 30.05 -13.98 -4.44
N ASP A 257 30.62 -13.15 -3.57
CA ASP A 257 31.29 -13.58 -2.33
C ASP A 257 30.34 -13.63 -1.11
N TRP A 258 29.13 -14.14 -1.31
CA TRP A 258 28.08 -14.17 -0.28
C TRP A 258 28.27 -15.36 0.65
N THR A 259 27.85 -15.25 1.90
CA THR A 259 27.69 -16.43 2.77
C THR A 259 26.47 -17.25 2.36
N ILE A 260 26.45 -18.54 2.69
CA ILE A 260 25.27 -19.39 2.49
C ILE A 260 24.05 -18.78 3.20
N LEU A 261 24.23 -18.21 4.40
CA LEU A 261 23.16 -17.54 5.14
C LEU A 261 22.62 -16.29 4.44
N GLU A 262 23.48 -15.40 3.95
CA GLU A 262 23.05 -14.22 3.20
C GLU A 262 22.32 -14.64 1.92
N MET A 263 22.83 -15.67 1.23
CA MET A 263 22.19 -16.22 0.05
C MET A 263 20.77 -16.70 0.37
N MET A 264 20.60 -17.45 1.46
CA MET A 264 19.31 -18.03 1.87
C MET A 264 18.34 -17.04 2.51
N SER A 265 18.81 -15.91 3.05
CA SER A 265 17.95 -14.85 3.61
C SER A 265 17.06 -14.16 2.58
N GLU A 266 17.41 -14.33 1.32
CA GLU A 266 16.70 -13.83 0.15
C GLU A 266 15.76 -14.87 -0.47
N TYR A 267 15.80 -16.12 0.00
CA TYR A 267 14.88 -17.18 -0.39
C TYR A 267 13.82 -17.40 0.70
N ALA A 268 12.58 -17.69 0.32
CA ALA A 268 11.60 -18.22 1.25
C ALA A 268 11.75 -19.75 1.35
N SER A 269 11.47 -20.35 2.51
CA SER A 269 11.51 -21.80 2.69
C SER A 269 10.23 -22.33 3.33
N MET A 270 9.91 -23.60 3.06
CA MET A 270 8.77 -24.33 3.63
C MET A 270 8.87 -24.54 5.16
N ARG A 271 10.05 -24.37 5.75
CA ARG A 271 10.31 -24.60 7.20
C ARG A 271 10.13 -23.34 8.05
N GLY A 272 9.30 -22.40 7.59
CA GLY A 272 8.91 -21.21 8.34
C GLY A 272 9.94 -20.09 8.30
N ASP A 273 10.30 -19.62 7.09
CA ASP A 273 11.07 -18.38 6.87
C ASP A 273 12.31 -18.21 7.75
N ASN A 274 12.93 -19.32 8.14
CA ASN A 274 14.09 -19.33 8.99
C ASN A 274 15.33 -19.60 8.13
N PRO A 275 15.97 -18.55 7.57
CA PRO A 275 17.11 -18.71 6.69
C PRO A 275 18.31 -19.34 7.38
N VAL A 276 18.36 -19.30 8.73
CA VAL A 276 19.42 -19.95 9.53
C VAL A 276 19.33 -21.47 9.43
N ILE A 277 18.14 -22.04 9.61
CA ILE A 277 17.92 -23.49 9.51
C ILE A 277 18.23 -23.94 8.08
N TYR A 278 17.74 -23.19 7.09
CA TYR A 278 17.92 -23.55 5.69
C TYR A 278 19.39 -23.49 5.25
N ALA A 279 20.12 -22.45 5.65
CA ALA A 279 21.55 -22.34 5.39
C ALA A 279 22.35 -23.46 6.07
N ALA A 280 21.94 -23.89 7.28
CA ALA A 280 22.58 -25.00 7.98
C ALA A 280 22.36 -26.34 7.26
N ASP A 281 21.15 -26.59 6.74
CA ASP A 281 20.84 -27.80 5.97
C ASP A 281 21.66 -27.87 4.67
N ILE A 282 21.79 -26.74 3.96
CA ILE A 282 22.64 -26.64 2.76
C ILE A 282 24.11 -26.88 3.12
N ALA A 283 24.61 -26.24 4.17
CA ALA A 283 25.98 -26.43 4.63
C ALA A 283 26.27 -27.90 4.98
N LYS A 284 25.35 -28.56 5.69
CA LYS A 284 25.41 -29.98 6.03
C LYS A 284 25.44 -30.87 4.78
N ALA A 285 24.61 -30.59 3.78
CA ALA A 285 24.58 -31.35 2.53
C ALA A 285 25.85 -31.15 1.67
N LEU A 286 26.51 -30.01 1.82
CA LEU A 286 27.78 -29.70 1.15
C LEU A 286 28.98 -30.39 1.79
N GLY A 287 28.99 -30.62 3.11
CA GLY A 287 29.95 -31.47 3.82
C GLY A 287 30.90 -30.75 4.78
N GLY A 288 31.70 -31.55 5.50
CA GLY A 288 32.20 -31.34 6.87
C GLY A 288 33.09 -30.15 7.25
N SER A 289 33.35 -29.19 6.36
CA SER A 289 33.98 -27.90 6.73
C SER A 289 33.13 -26.68 6.35
N ILE A 290 32.02 -26.89 5.65
CA ILE A 290 31.11 -25.84 5.23
C ILE A 290 30.11 -25.56 6.34
N THR A 291 29.95 -24.27 6.68
CA THR A 291 28.98 -23.76 7.64
C THR A 291 28.06 -22.75 6.95
N SER A 292 26.98 -22.32 7.60
CA SER A 292 26.12 -21.25 7.07
C SER A 292 26.86 -19.91 6.85
N ALA A 293 27.97 -19.69 7.57
CA ALA A 293 28.85 -18.53 7.43
C ALA A 293 29.92 -18.69 6.35
N SER A 294 30.08 -19.89 5.77
CA SER A 294 31.04 -20.11 4.68
C SER A 294 30.62 -19.31 3.45
N LYS A 295 31.60 -18.71 2.76
CA LYS A 295 31.33 -17.97 1.53
C LYS A 295 31.15 -18.92 0.36
N THR A 296 30.25 -18.58 -0.55
CA THR A 296 29.95 -19.34 -1.77
C THR A 296 31.20 -19.58 -2.62
N LYS A 297 32.15 -18.63 -2.67
CA LYS A 297 33.44 -18.82 -3.36
C LYS A 297 34.31 -19.92 -2.72
N ASP A 298 34.24 -20.05 -1.40
CA ASP A 298 35.02 -21.03 -0.62
C ASP A 298 34.39 -22.43 -0.72
N VAL A 299 33.08 -22.49 -0.98
CA VAL A 299 32.39 -23.72 -1.38
C VAL A 299 32.82 -24.16 -2.79
N THR A 300 33.17 -23.21 -3.68
CA THR A 300 33.61 -23.50 -5.05
C THR A 300 35.09 -23.87 -5.18
N ASN A 301 35.97 -23.47 -4.26
CA ASN A 301 37.41 -23.77 -4.32
C ASN A 301 37.84 -24.76 -3.22
N ASP A 302 38.53 -25.87 -3.57
CA ASP A 302 39.27 -26.65 -2.57
C ASP A 302 40.69 -26.13 -2.49
N PRO A 303 41.14 -25.56 -1.38
CA PRO A 303 42.56 -25.34 -1.19
C PRO A 303 43.30 -26.62 -0.75
N ALA A 304 42.61 -27.69 -0.32
CA ALA A 304 43.23 -28.79 0.42
C ALA A 304 43.67 -30.01 -0.42
N THR A 305 43.11 -30.25 -1.61
CA THR A 305 43.28 -31.57 -2.27
C THR A 305 44.17 -31.63 -3.49
N GLY A 306 44.57 -30.50 -4.10
CA GLY A 306 45.41 -30.49 -5.32
C GLY A 306 44.81 -31.16 -6.58
N ASN A 307 43.73 -31.93 -6.44
CA ASN A 307 42.95 -32.50 -7.51
C ASN A 307 41.94 -31.49 -8.06
N PRO A 308 41.71 -31.43 -9.39
CA PRO A 308 40.58 -30.71 -9.96
C PRO A 308 39.30 -31.34 -9.40
N ARG A 309 38.64 -30.64 -8.48
CA ARG A 309 37.33 -31.04 -7.95
C ARG A 309 36.33 -31.16 -9.12
N PRO A 310 35.22 -31.91 -8.94
CA PRO A 310 34.10 -31.95 -9.88
C PRO A 310 33.77 -30.55 -10.38
N ASP A 311 33.51 -30.47 -11.69
CA ASP A 311 33.34 -29.22 -12.41
C ASP A 311 32.35 -28.28 -11.68
N ARG A 312 32.49 -26.97 -11.89
CA ARG A 312 31.59 -25.96 -11.30
C ARG A 312 30.11 -26.31 -11.48
N GLN A 313 29.77 -26.98 -12.58
CA GLN A 313 28.41 -27.43 -12.90
C GLN A 313 27.92 -28.50 -11.93
N GLN A 314 28.71 -29.53 -11.61
CA GLN A 314 28.33 -30.62 -10.70
C GLN A 314 28.02 -30.14 -9.28
N ARG A 315 28.71 -29.08 -8.81
CA ARG A 315 28.39 -28.48 -7.51
C ARG A 315 27.19 -27.56 -7.55
N ILE A 316 26.99 -26.82 -8.65
CA ILE A 316 25.73 -26.12 -8.90
C ILE A 316 24.59 -27.14 -8.89
N GLU A 317 24.72 -28.27 -9.59
CA GLU A 317 23.72 -29.34 -9.62
C GLU A 317 23.51 -29.99 -8.25
N LYS A 318 24.55 -30.11 -7.41
CA LYS A 318 24.39 -30.57 -6.02
C LYS A 318 23.64 -29.56 -5.15
N VAL A 319 23.98 -28.27 -5.24
CA VAL A 319 23.28 -27.19 -4.51
C VAL A 319 21.84 -27.06 -4.99
N LYS A 320 21.61 -27.11 -6.31
CA LYS A 320 20.29 -27.20 -6.93
C LYS A 320 19.54 -28.41 -6.39
N GLY A 321 20.18 -29.58 -6.36
CA GLY A 321 19.61 -30.80 -5.80
C GLY A 321 19.11 -30.59 -4.38
N VAL A 322 19.86 -29.91 -3.51
CA VAL A 322 19.46 -29.64 -2.12
C VAL A 322 18.37 -28.57 -2.02
N ILE A 323 18.45 -27.51 -2.82
CA ILE A 323 17.48 -26.39 -2.82
C ILE A 323 16.13 -26.82 -3.42
N PHE A 324 16.17 -27.65 -4.47
CA PHE A 324 15.01 -28.15 -5.21
C PHE A 324 14.64 -29.59 -4.85
N LEU A 325 15.16 -30.12 -3.73
CA LEU A 325 14.68 -31.40 -3.19
C LEU A 325 13.17 -31.27 -3.03
N LYS A 326 12.43 -32.10 -3.78
CA LYS A 326 10.97 -32.12 -3.86
C LYS A 326 10.37 -32.48 -2.49
N GLU A 327 10.35 -31.54 -1.55
CA GLU A 327 9.40 -31.62 -0.45
C GLU A 327 8.02 -31.44 -1.08
N LYS A 328 7.22 -32.51 -1.09
CA LYS A 328 5.83 -32.49 -1.55
C LYS A 328 5.02 -31.64 -0.59
N GLY A 329 5.00 -30.33 -0.81
CA GLY A 329 3.95 -29.47 -0.29
C GLY A 329 2.59 -29.97 -0.75
N LYS A 330 1.55 -29.63 0.01
CA LYS A 330 0.17 -29.80 -0.44
C LYS A 330 -0.01 -28.94 -1.70
N ASP A 331 -0.28 -29.56 -2.84
CA ASP A 331 -0.41 -28.87 -4.13
C ASP A 331 -1.38 -27.68 -4.02
N ALA A 332 -0.91 -26.47 -4.38
CA ALA A 332 -1.78 -25.33 -4.52
C ALA A 332 -2.85 -25.62 -5.57
N VAL A 333 -4.05 -25.15 -5.29
CA VAL A 333 -5.15 -25.23 -6.25
C VAL A 333 -5.04 -24.03 -7.17
N GLU A 334 -4.87 -24.29 -8.46
CA GLU A 334 -5.05 -23.28 -9.50
C GLU A 334 -6.52 -23.22 -9.88
N GLY A 335 -7.12 -22.04 -9.75
CA GLY A 335 -8.48 -21.75 -10.18
C GLY A 335 -8.48 -20.63 -11.22
N LYS A 336 -9.36 -20.75 -12.21
CA LYS A 336 -9.70 -19.61 -13.07
C LYS A 336 -10.46 -18.56 -12.25
N TYR A 337 -10.58 -17.34 -12.76
CA TYR A 337 -11.31 -16.27 -12.04
C TYR A 337 -12.79 -16.62 -11.72
N ASP A 338 -13.39 -17.53 -12.48
CA ASP A 338 -14.74 -18.04 -12.31
C ASP A 338 -14.83 -19.32 -11.47
N ASP A 339 -13.72 -19.79 -10.89
CA ASP A 339 -13.68 -21.01 -10.09
C ASP A 339 -14.62 -20.91 -8.87
N PRO A 340 -15.60 -21.81 -8.71
CA PRO A 340 -16.57 -21.76 -7.61
C PRO A 340 -15.95 -22.01 -6.24
N ARG A 341 -14.70 -22.50 -6.18
CA ARG A 341 -13.95 -22.71 -4.93
C ARG A 341 -13.35 -21.41 -4.39
N LEU A 342 -13.20 -20.37 -5.23
CA LEU A 342 -12.75 -19.07 -4.77
C LEU A 342 -13.85 -18.39 -3.95
N PRO A 343 -13.55 -17.87 -2.75
CA PRO A 343 -14.49 -17.06 -1.99
C PRO A 343 -14.97 -15.88 -2.84
N LEU A 344 -16.22 -15.48 -2.65
CA LEU A 344 -16.83 -14.37 -3.39
C LEU A 344 -16.03 -13.07 -3.19
N GLU A 345 -15.48 -12.86 -2.00
CA GLU A 345 -14.59 -11.75 -1.62
C GLU A 345 -13.35 -11.64 -2.52
N VAL A 346 -12.82 -12.79 -2.96
CA VAL A 346 -11.67 -12.83 -3.86
C VAL A 346 -12.16 -12.58 -5.28
N ARG A 347 -13.19 -13.31 -5.72
CA ARG A 347 -13.75 -13.21 -7.09
C ARG A 347 -14.18 -11.79 -7.45
N ASP A 348 -14.85 -11.09 -6.55
CA ASP A 348 -15.33 -9.72 -6.76
C ASP A 348 -14.19 -8.69 -6.88
N ARG A 349 -12.99 -9.04 -6.41
CA ARG A 349 -11.80 -8.21 -6.51
C ARG A 349 -10.96 -8.52 -7.73
N LEU A 350 -11.19 -9.63 -8.42
CA LEU A 350 -10.40 -9.98 -9.60
C LEU A 350 -10.68 -8.98 -10.72
N PRO A 351 -9.66 -8.64 -11.53
CA PRO A 351 -9.88 -7.75 -12.64
C PRO A 351 -10.91 -8.39 -13.58
N PRO A 352 -11.75 -7.59 -14.25
CA PRO A 352 -12.68 -8.12 -15.22
C PRO A 352 -11.90 -8.96 -16.21
N LYS A 353 -12.40 -10.16 -16.51
CA LYS A 353 -11.76 -11.06 -17.49
C LYS A 353 -11.47 -10.23 -18.73
N ALA A 354 -10.19 -10.06 -19.05
CA ALA A 354 -9.80 -9.33 -20.26
C ALA A 354 -10.61 -9.94 -21.39
N ALA A 355 -11.34 -9.09 -22.14
CA ALA A 355 -12.05 -9.57 -23.31
C ALA A 355 -11.04 -10.37 -24.13
N ALA A 356 -11.39 -11.61 -24.46
CA ALA A 356 -10.53 -12.43 -25.29
C ALA A 356 -10.09 -11.56 -26.48
N PRO A 357 -8.78 -11.48 -26.79
CA PRO A 357 -8.32 -10.66 -27.89
C PRO A 357 -9.22 -10.97 -29.07
N ALA A 358 -9.85 -9.94 -29.65
CA ALA A 358 -10.79 -10.12 -30.74
C ALA A 358 -10.13 -11.08 -31.73
N ALA A 359 -10.83 -12.18 -32.06
CA ALA A 359 -10.29 -13.15 -32.99
C ALA A 359 -9.77 -12.36 -34.20
N PRO A 360 -8.52 -12.61 -34.65
CA PRO A 360 -7.96 -11.85 -35.75
C PRO A 360 -8.99 -11.86 -36.87
N ASP A 361 -9.41 -10.66 -37.30
CA ASP A 361 -10.42 -10.48 -38.32
C ASP A 361 -10.03 -11.40 -39.48
N ALA A 362 -10.81 -12.46 -39.67
CA ALA A 362 -10.50 -13.50 -40.62
C ALA A 362 -10.71 -12.84 -41.98
N GLY A 363 -9.62 -12.24 -42.48
CA GLY A 363 -9.63 -11.30 -43.57
C GLY A 363 -10.59 -11.75 -44.65
N ALA A 364 -11.50 -10.85 -45.03
CA ALA A 364 -12.35 -11.04 -46.17
C ALA A 364 -11.47 -11.54 -47.34
N PRO A 365 -11.83 -12.66 -48.00
CA PRO A 365 -11.06 -13.15 -49.11
C PRO A 365 -10.96 -12.07 -50.20
N PRO A 366 -9.84 -12.03 -50.94
CA PRO A 366 -9.56 -10.99 -51.94
C PRO A 366 -10.60 -10.90 -53.04
#